data_AF-B1VZ95-F1
#
_entry.id   AF-B1VZ95-F1
#
_cell.length_a   1.000
_cell.length_b   1.000
_cell.length_c   1.000
_cell.angle_alpha   90.00
_cell.angle_beta   90.00
_cell.angle_gamma   90.00
#
_symmetry.space_group_name_H-M   'P 1'
#
loop_
_entity.id
_entity.type
_entity.pdbx_description
1 polymer ?
#
loop_
_entity_poly.entity_id
_entity_poly.type
_entity_poly.pdbx_seq_one_letter_code
_entity_poly.pdbx_strand_id
1 'polypeptide(L)'
;MCRNHREERIRDPPMRFSPDDVVCRVLLNLGRVRTAEEALRAWLPLVSELRPVSAAFEAADPDGLRRGYLADLLVVLPPAEGGTREDGTARDRLLAPVGALARRLGLDPAEFAIDEDGGGGGVLNAKDEHDDSPHGAYLVLALTGADPLSPEGGEGDHDGTGDDLR
;
A
#
# COMPACT_ATOMS: atom_id res chain seq x y z
N MET A 1 13.03 38.84 25.94
CA MET A 1 13.53 37.47 26.19
C MET A 1 12.65 36.51 25.41
N CYS A 2 13.12 36.09 24.23
CA CYS A 2 12.40 35.19 23.33
C CYS A 2 12.47 33.76 23.87
N ARG A 3 11.32 33.09 23.98
CA ARG A 3 11.25 31.65 24.25
C ARG A 3 11.42 30.93 22.92
N ASN A 4 12.53 30.20 22.78
CA ASN A 4 12.72 29.27 21.68
C ASN A 4 11.77 28.08 21.89
N HIS A 5 10.68 28.04 21.13
CA HIS A 5 9.92 26.82 20.91
C HIS A 5 10.73 25.94 19.96
N ARG A 6 11.31 24.88 20.53
CA ARG A 6 11.93 23.80 19.78
C ARG A 6 10.77 22.96 19.24
N GLU A 7 10.46 23.12 17.95
CA GLU A 7 9.61 22.18 17.23
C GLU A 7 10.38 20.86 17.11
N GLU A 8 10.25 20.01 18.12
CA GLU A 8 10.62 18.61 18.00
C GLU A 8 9.61 17.97 17.05
N ARG A 9 9.97 17.93 15.75
CA ARG A 9 9.35 17.02 14.80
C ARG A 9 9.58 15.62 15.35
N ILE A 10 8.53 15.04 15.93
CA ILE A 10 8.46 13.60 16.17
C ILE A 10 8.52 12.98 14.79
N ARG A 11 9.72 12.62 14.34
CA ARG A 11 9.92 11.74 13.21
C ARG A 11 9.46 10.39 13.71
N ASP A 12 8.27 9.96 13.30
CA ASP A 12 7.87 8.57 13.47
C ASP A 12 9.02 7.70 12.93
N PRO A 13 9.47 6.67 13.69
CA PRO A 13 10.51 5.79 13.22
C PRO A 13 10.06 5.18 11.88
N PRO A 14 10.96 5.02 10.89
CA PRO A 14 10.58 4.46 9.60
C PRO A 14 9.92 3.10 9.83
N MET A 15 8.73 2.90 9.27
CA MET A 15 8.08 1.60 9.26
C MET A 15 9.04 0.60 8.61
N ARG A 16 9.53 -0.35 9.40
CA ARG A 16 10.41 -1.43 8.93
C ARG A 16 9.56 -2.67 8.70
N PHE A 17 9.46 -3.08 7.45
CA PHE A 17 8.83 -4.34 7.06
C PHE A 17 9.82 -5.50 7.24
N SER A 18 9.32 -6.68 7.58
CA SER A 18 10.10 -7.90 7.53
C SER A 18 10.41 -8.26 6.08
N PRO A 19 11.58 -8.84 5.75
CA PRO A 19 11.89 -9.30 4.38
C PRO A 19 10.90 -10.32 3.82
N ASP A 20 10.12 -10.99 4.68
CA ASP A 20 9.10 -11.96 4.29
C ASP A 20 7.67 -11.38 4.24
N ASP A 21 7.49 -10.11 4.65
CA ASP A 21 6.17 -9.47 4.63
C ASP A 21 5.71 -9.19 3.20
N VAL A 22 4.44 -9.41 2.89
CA VAL A 22 3.85 -8.91 1.65
C VAL A 22 3.18 -7.58 1.94
N VAL A 23 3.77 -6.51 1.41
CA VAL A 23 3.31 -5.15 1.62
C VAL A 23 2.48 -4.72 0.41
N CYS A 24 1.25 -4.29 0.66
CA CYS A 24 0.30 -3.90 -0.37
C CYS A 24 -0.09 -2.43 -0.22
N ARG A 25 -0.04 -1.66 -1.30
CA ARG A 25 -0.72 -0.38 -1.46
C ARG A 25 -2.05 -0.61 -2.16
N VAL A 26 -3.15 -0.26 -1.51
CA VAL A 26 -4.51 -0.41 -2.04
C VAL A 26 -5.09 0.97 -2.26
N LEU A 27 -5.37 1.31 -3.52
CA LEU A 27 -6.03 2.57 -3.87
C LEU A 27 -7.52 2.35 -4.13
N LEU A 28 -8.32 3.18 -3.48
CA LEU A 28 -9.79 3.16 -3.53
C LEU A 28 -10.32 4.49 -4.06
N ASN A 29 -11.44 4.46 -4.77
CA ASN A 29 -12.16 5.62 -5.29
C ASN A 29 -13.68 5.41 -5.15
N LEU A 30 -14.34 6.27 -4.38
CA LEU A 30 -15.80 6.34 -4.30
C LEU A 30 -16.33 7.53 -5.10
N GLY A 31 -16.56 7.32 -6.40
CA GLY A 31 -16.96 8.40 -7.32
C GLY A 31 -18.38 8.94 -7.14
N ARG A 32 -19.29 8.15 -6.52
CA ARG A 32 -20.71 8.50 -6.34
C ARG A 32 -21.00 9.23 -5.03
N VAL A 33 -20.07 9.22 -4.09
CA VAL A 33 -20.25 9.77 -2.74
C VAL A 33 -20.05 11.28 -2.75
N ARG A 34 -20.87 12.00 -1.98
CA ARG A 34 -20.93 13.47 -2.00
C ARG A 34 -20.24 14.11 -0.79
N THR A 35 -20.00 13.34 0.27
CA THR A 35 -19.43 13.84 1.53
C THR A 35 -18.34 12.91 2.08
N ALA A 36 -17.40 13.51 2.82
CA ALA A 36 -16.31 12.76 3.44
C ALA A 36 -16.83 11.74 4.47
N GLU A 37 -17.89 12.08 5.20
CA GLU A 37 -18.48 11.19 6.20
C GLU A 37 -19.08 9.93 5.57
N GLU A 38 -19.80 10.06 4.45
CA GLU A 38 -20.30 8.91 3.69
C GLU A 38 -19.15 8.02 3.20
N ALA A 39 -18.07 8.62 2.70
CA ALA A 39 -16.91 7.89 2.19
C ALA A 39 -16.21 7.12 3.33
N LEU A 40 -15.98 7.78 4.46
CA LEU A 40 -15.40 7.15 5.64
C LEU A 40 -16.27 6.01 6.16
N ARG A 41 -17.60 6.18 6.23
CA ARG A 41 -18.51 5.10 6.64
C ARG A 41 -18.46 3.91 5.68
N ALA A 42 -18.31 4.15 4.39
CA ALA A 42 -18.19 3.09 3.39
C ALA A 42 -16.85 2.32 3.47
N TRP A 43 -15.77 3.00 3.84
CA TRP A 43 -14.45 2.37 4.02
C TRP A 43 -14.20 1.80 5.40
N LEU A 44 -14.89 2.28 6.44
CA LEU A 44 -14.64 1.88 7.83
C LEU A 44 -14.67 0.36 8.05
N PRO A 45 -15.61 -0.42 7.47
CA PRO A 45 -15.58 -1.88 7.60
C PRO A 45 -14.29 -2.49 7.03
N LEU A 46 -13.87 -2.04 5.85
CA LEU A 46 -12.66 -2.53 5.18
C LEU A 46 -11.40 -2.14 5.97
N VAL A 47 -11.31 -0.89 6.42
CA VAL A 47 -10.18 -0.40 7.22
C VAL A 47 -10.08 -1.16 8.55
N SER A 48 -11.21 -1.43 9.19
CA SER A 48 -11.26 -2.19 10.45
C SER A 48 -10.83 -3.64 10.27
N GLU A 49 -11.18 -4.24 9.13
CA GLU A 49 -10.82 -5.61 8.75
C GLU A 49 -9.34 -5.73 8.38
N LEU A 50 -8.86 -4.89 7.46
CA LEU A 50 -7.50 -4.95 6.92
C LEU A 50 -6.45 -4.40 7.89
N ARG A 51 -6.85 -3.52 8.82
CA ARG A 51 -5.96 -2.87 9.80
C ARG A 51 -4.70 -2.30 9.13
N PRO A 52 -4.85 -1.37 8.16
CA PRO A 52 -3.71 -0.82 7.45
C PRO A 52 -2.74 -0.14 8.42
N VAL A 53 -1.44 -0.27 8.15
CA VAL A 53 -0.38 0.40 8.92
C VAL A 53 -0.31 1.90 8.62
N SER A 54 -0.83 2.31 7.45
CA SER A 54 -1.04 3.70 7.07
C SER A 54 -2.29 3.83 6.22
N ALA A 55 -3.06 4.90 6.44
CA ALA A 55 -4.25 5.21 5.67
C ALA A 55 -4.31 6.71 5.42
N ALA A 56 -4.47 7.10 4.16
CA ALA A 56 -4.75 8.46 3.73
C ALA A 56 -6.12 8.52 3.05
N PHE A 57 -6.87 9.58 3.33
CA PHE A 57 -8.18 9.83 2.76
C PHE A 57 -8.23 11.26 2.25
N GLU A 58 -8.68 11.44 1.02
CA GLU A 58 -8.73 12.75 0.39
C GLU A 58 -9.95 12.90 -0.51
N ALA A 59 -10.38 14.15 -0.73
CA ALA A 59 -11.32 14.44 -1.81
C ALA A 59 -10.54 14.42 -3.13
N ALA A 60 -11.15 13.88 -4.18
CA ALA A 60 -10.57 13.95 -5.51
C ALA A 60 -10.46 15.41 -5.96
N ASP A 61 -9.36 15.73 -6.67
CA ASP A 61 -9.17 17.05 -7.27
C ASP A 61 -10.30 17.33 -8.28
N PRO A 62 -10.98 18.50 -8.21
CA PRO A 62 -12.04 18.85 -9.16
C PRO A 62 -11.57 18.89 -10.62
N ASP A 63 -10.29 19.18 -10.87
CA ASP A 63 -9.67 19.20 -12.20
C ASP A 63 -9.01 17.85 -12.56
N GLY A 64 -9.04 16.89 -11.64
CA GLY A 64 -8.50 15.55 -11.81
C GLY A 64 -9.40 14.62 -12.65
N LEU A 65 -8.83 13.47 -13.04
CA LEU A 65 -9.58 12.43 -13.76
C LEU A 65 -10.59 11.70 -12.87
N ARG A 66 -10.31 11.61 -11.56
CA ARG A 66 -11.15 10.94 -10.58
C ARG A 66 -12.09 11.93 -9.91
N ARG A 67 -13.21 11.42 -9.37
CA ARG A 67 -14.25 12.20 -8.69
C ARG A 67 -14.53 11.64 -7.31
N GLY A 68 -15.22 12.41 -6.47
CA GLY A 68 -15.66 11.95 -5.16
C GLY A 68 -14.50 11.91 -4.16
N TYR A 69 -14.24 10.75 -3.57
CA TYR A 69 -13.23 10.58 -2.53
C TYR A 69 -12.29 9.43 -2.84
N LEU A 70 -11.01 9.62 -2.50
CA LEU A 70 -9.94 8.64 -2.67
C LEU A 70 -9.45 8.15 -1.32
N ALA A 71 -8.96 6.92 -1.28
CA ALA A 71 -8.20 6.40 -0.16
C ALA A 71 -6.95 5.67 -0.67
N ASP A 72 -5.86 5.82 0.08
CA ASP A 72 -4.64 5.04 -0.06
C ASP A 72 -4.41 4.29 1.26
N LEU A 73 -4.42 2.97 1.19
CA LEU A 73 -4.18 2.10 2.33
C LEU A 73 -2.90 1.31 2.14
N LEU A 74 -2.00 1.37 3.11
CA LEU A 74 -0.82 0.52 3.21
C LEU A 74 -1.12 -0.64 4.15
N VAL A 75 -1.15 -1.85 3.62
CA VAL A 75 -1.50 -3.08 4.34
C VAL A 75 -0.31 -4.03 4.34
N VAL A 76 -0.02 -4.60 5.50
CA VAL A 76 1.01 -5.65 5.62
C VAL A 76 0.29 -6.98 5.81
N LEU A 77 0.46 -7.88 4.86
CA LEU A 77 -0.10 -9.21 4.90
C LEU A 77 0.93 -10.16 5.51
N PRO A 78 0.59 -10.85 6.61
CA PRO A 78 1.52 -11.79 7.23
C PRO A 78 1.82 -12.92 6.25
N PRO A 79 3.04 -13.50 6.31
CA PRO A 79 3.35 -14.68 5.54
C PRO A 79 2.38 -15.81 5.89
N ALA A 80 1.95 -16.60 4.90
CA ALA A 80 0.98 -17.68 5.12
C ALA A 80 1.53 -18.68 6.17
N GLU A 81 0.91 -18.72 7.36
CA GLU A 81 1.26 -19.68 8.39
C GLU A 81 0.92 -21.10 7.92
N GLY A 82 1.92 -22.00 7.91
CA GLY A 82 1.69 -23.44 7.77
C GLY A 82 2.07 -24.08 6.42
N GLY A 83 2.61 -23.32 5.47
CA GLY A 83 3.37 -23.92 4.37
C GLY A 83 4.76 -24.30 4.88
N THR A 84 5.10 -25.57 4.94
CA THR A 84 6.51 -25.99 5.00
C THR A 84 7.29 -25.16 4.00
N ARG A 85 8.41 -24.59 4.44
CA ARG A 85 9.30 -23.68 3.69
C ARG A 85 9.87 -24.30 2.39
N GLU A 86 9.43 -25.50 2.01
CA GLU A 86 10.10 -26.43 1.11
C GLU A 86 9.60 -26.40 -0.34
N ASP A 87 8.39 -25.94 -0.68
CA ASP A 87 7.89 -26.12 -2.07
C ASP A 87 7.27 -24.89 -2.76
N GLY A 88 7.15 -23.73 -2.11
CA GLY A 88 6.56 -22.52 -2.71
C GLY A 88 7.62 -21.56 -3.27
N THR A 89 7.51 -21.21 -4.55
CA THR A 89 8.36 -20.18 -5.16
C THR A 89 8.11 -18.80 -4.51
N ALA A 90 9.07 -17.87 -4.59
CA ALA A 90 8.86 -16.49 -4.11
C ALA A 90 7.58 -15.85 -4.70
N ARG A 91 7.28 -16.22 -5.96
CA ARG A 91 6.05 -15.88 -6.66
C ARG A 91 4.80 -16.39 -5.96
N ASP A 92 4.78 -17.66 -5.51
CA ASP A 92 3.60 -18.23 -4.83
C ASP A 92 3.33 -17.55 -3.48
N ARG A 93 4.40 -17.15 -2.78
CA ARG A 93 4.31 -16.42 -1.50
C ARG A 93 3.72 -15.03 -1.66
N LEU A 94 3.95 -14.38 -2.80
CA LEU A 94 3.33 -13.09 -3.15
C LEU A 94 1.87 -13.30 -3.61
N LEU A 95 1.64 -14.23 -4.53
CA LEU A 95 0.35 -14.42 -5.19
C LEU A 95 -0.76 -14.89 -4.24
N ALA A 96 -0.46 -15.76 -3.27
CA ALA A 96 -1.46 -16.28 -2.35
C ALA A 96 -2.15 -15.17 -1.50
N PRO A 97 -1.40 -14.35 -0.72
CA PRO A 97 -2.01 -13.28 0.07
C PRO A 97 -2.60 -12.17 -0.81
N VAL A 98 -1.95 -11.79 -1.92
CA VAL A 98 -2.49 -10.78 -2.85
C VAL A 98 -3.78 -11.26 -3.50
N GLY A 99 -3.86 -12.53 -3.90
CA GLY A 99 -5.06 -13.10 -4.49
C GLY A 99 -6.23 -13.18 -3.50
N ALA A 100 -5.96 -13.41 -2.21
CA ALA A 100 -6.99 -13.32 -1.18
C ALA A 100 -7.49 -11.88 -1.00
N LEU A 101 -6.58 -10.91 -0.97
CA LEU A 101 -6.91 -9.48 -0.89
C LEU A 101 -7.71 -9.02 -2.12
N ALA A 102 -7.29 -9.38 -3.33
CA ALA A 102 -7.97 -9.02 -4.57
C ALA A 102 -9.43 -9.50 -4.58
N ARG A 103 -9.68 -10.78 -4.24
CA ARG A 103 -11.06 -11.30 -4.12
C ARG A 103 -11.88 -10.54 -3.09
N ARG A 104 -11.27 -10.17 -1.95
CA ARG A 104 -11.95 -9.41 -0.90
C ARG A 104 -12.35 -8.00 -1.37
N LEU A 105 -11.53 -7.40 -2.23
CA LEU A 105 -11.76 -6.10 -2.85
C LEU A 105 -12.68 -6.17 -4.08
N GLY A 106 -13.15 -7.37 -4.46
CA GLY A 106 -13.97 -7.57 -5.67
C GLY A 106 -13.19 -7.45 -6.98
N LEU A 107 -11.86 -7.57 -6.92
CA LEU A 107 -10.95 -7.55 -8.07
C LEU A 107 -10.66 -8.98 -8.55
N ASP A 108 -10.36 -9.14 -9.83
CA ASP A 108 -9.96 -10.44 -10.39
C ASP A 108 -8.47 -10.71 -10.11
N PRO A 109 -8.12 -11.70 -9.27
CA PRO A 109 -6.72 -12.05 -9.00
C PRO A 109 -5.95 -12.47 -10.25
N ALA A 110 -6.62 -12.96 -11.30
CA ALA A 110 -5.96 -13.36 -12.54
C ALA A 110 -5.39 -12.15 -13.33
N GLU A 111 -5.83 -10.94 -13.02
CA GLU A 111 -5.31 -9.70 -13.60
C GLU A 111 -4.06 -9.16 -12.89
N PHE A 112 -3.61 -9.80 -11.79
CA PHE A 112 -2.37 -9.41 -11.14
C PHE A 112 -1.17 -9.78 -12.02
N ALA A 113 -0.46 -8.75 -12.50
CA ALA A 113 0.76 -8.87 -13.27
C ALA A 113 1.97 -8.79 -12.34
N ILE A 114 2.81 -9.81 -12.38
CA ILE A 114 4.09 -9.82 -11.66
C ILE A 114 5.12 -9.06 -12.47
N ASP A 115 5.95 -8.28 -11.80
CA ASP A 115 7.14 -7.71 -12.39
C ASP A 115 8.20 -8.81 -12.58
N GLU A 116 8.46 -9.17 -13.84
CA GLU A 116 9.43 -10.21 -14.21
C GLU A 116 10.88 -9.72 -14.13
N ASP A 117 11.12 -8.41 -13.98
CA ASP A 117 12.45 -7.80 -13.91
C ASP A 117 13.15 -7.98 -12.54
N GLY A 118 12.57 -8.80 -11.66
CA GLY A 118 13.22 -9.28 -10.44
C GLY A 118 12.99 -8.43 -9.19
N GLY A 119 12.11 -7.42 -9.26
CA GLY A 119 11.69 -6.62 -8.11
C GLY A 119 10.88 -7.39 -7.07
N GLY A 120 10.39 -8.59 -7.39
CA GLY A 120 9.62 -9.42 -6.45
C GLY A 120 8.24 -8.82 -6.10
N GLY A 121 7.75 -7.91 -6.93
CA GLY A 121 6.46 -7.25 -6.76
C GLY A 121 5.52 -7.45 -7.95
N GLY A 122 4.40 -6.73 -7.94
CA GLY A 122 3.44 -6.73 -9.03
C GLY A 122 2.31 -5.74 -8.84
N VAL A 123 1.48 -5.65 -9.87
CA VAL A 123 0.37 -4.71 -9.96
C VAL A 123 -0.89 -5.42 -10.42
N LEU A 124 -2.01 -5.10 -9.78
CA LEU A 124 -3.36 -5.36 -10.28
C LEU A 124 -4.06 -4.03 -10.43
N ASN A 125 -4.47 -3.73 -11.66
CA ASN A 125 -5.19 -2.51 -12.00
C ASN A 125 -6.54 -2.91 -12.61
N ALA A 126 -7.63 -2.47 -12.01
CA ALA A 126 -8.96 -2.64 -12.56
C ALA A 126 -9.06 -1.78 -13.84
N LYS A 127 -9.03 -2.44 -15.00
CA LYS A 127 -9.07 -1.75 -16.31
C LYS A 127 -10.40 -1.07 -16.57
N ASP A 128 -11.45 -1.60 -15.98
CA ASP A 128 -12.79 -1.04 -15.99
C ASP A 128 -13.11 -0.59 -14.57
N GLU A 129 -13.26 0.73 -14.36
CA GLU A 129 -13.81 1.29 -13.11
C GLU A 129 -15.25 0.78 -12.97
N HIS A 130 -15.39 -0.43 -12.43
CA HIS A 130 -16.69 -0.95 -12.05
C HIS A 130 -17.14 -0.13 -10.86
N ASP A 131 -18.04 0.81 -11.16
CA ASP A 131 -18.74 1.71 -10.23
C ASP A 131 -19.54 0.95 -9.13
N ASP A 132 -19.52 -0.40 -9.20
CA ASP A 132 -20.15 -1.35 -8.28
C ASP A 132 -19.12 -2.24 -7.54
N SER A 133 -17.81 -2.00 -7.71
CA SER A 133 -16.74 -2.64 -6.93
C SER A 133 -16.93 -2.33 -5.44
N PRO A 134 -16.99 -3.34 -4.56
CA PRO A 134 -17.15 -3.11 -3.13
C PRO A 134 -15.98 -2.25 -2.62
N HIS A 135 -16.30 -1.12 -2.00
CA HIS A 135 -15.34 -0.13 -1.48
C HIS A 135 -14.57 0.69 -2.53
N GLY A 136 -14.83 0.47 -3.83
CA GLY A 136 -14.24 1.27 -4.92
C GLY A 136 -12.77 0.97 -5.20
N ALA A 137 -12.30 -0.23 -4.90
CA ALA A 137 -10.91 -0.59 -5.16
C ALA A 137 -10.62 -0.63 -6.66
N TYR A 138 -9.50 -0.04 -7.07
CA TYR A 138 -9.10 0.03 -8.48
C TYR A 138 -7.62 -0.28 -8.73
N LEU A 139 -6.76 -0.17 -7.71
CA LEU A 139 -5.34 -0.52 -7.84
C LEU A 139 -4.85 -1.24 -6.59
N VAL A 140 -4.11 -2.33 -6.80
CA VAL A 140 -3.29 -2.98 -5.78
C VAL A 140 -1.87 -3.07 -6.31
N LEU A 141 -0.93 -2.47 -5.60
CA LEU A 141 0.50 -2.70 -5.78
C LEU A 141 0.96 -3.59 -4.65
N ALA A 142 1.78 -4.60 -4.94
CA ALA A 142 2.32 -5.48 -3.92
C ALA A 142 3.82 -5.67 -4.10
N LEU A 143 4.54 -5.71 -2.99
CA LEU A 143 5.99 -5.91 -2.95
C LEU A 143 6.36 -6.65 -1.67
N THR A 144 7.29 -7.59 -1.78
CA THR A 144 7.80 -8.31 -0.61
C THR A 144 8.86 -7.48 0.11
N GLY A 145 8.68 -7.26 1.41
CA GLY A 145 9.66 -6.63 2.30
C GLY A 145 9.83 -5.12 2.22
N ALA A 146 9.07 -4.41 1.38
CA ALA A 146 9.15 -2.96 1.22
C ALA A 146 7.85 -2.33 0.72
N ASP A 147 7.68 -1.01 0.92
CA ASP A 147 6.55 -0.27 0.34
C ASP A 147 6.68 -0.23 -1.20
N PRO A 148 5.67 -0.68 -1.96
CA PRO A 148 5.70 -0.64 -3.43
C PRO A 148 5.95 0.75 -4.04
N LEU A 149 5.60 1.84 -3.34
CA LEU A 149 5.84 3.22 -3.80
C LEU A 149 7.15 3.81 -3.24
N SER A 150 7.85 3.09 -2.37
CA SER A 150 9.13 3.51 -1.79
C SER A 150 10.02 2.29 -1.51
N PRO A 151 10.41 1.54 -2.57
CA PRO A 151 11.04 0.22 -2.46
C PRO A 151 12.45 0.26 -1.85
N GLU A 152 13.14 1.40 -1.93
CA GLU A 152 14.51 1.56 -1.41
C GLU A 152 14.55 1.71 0.12
N GLY A 153 13.39 1.85 0.78
CA GLY A 153 13.34 2.32 2.17
C GLY A 153 13.82 3.76 2.27
N GLY A 154 13.39 4.49 3.29
CA GLY A 154 13.83 5.88 3.48
C GLY A 154 15.35 6.00 3.45
N GLU A 155 15.84 6.78 2.48
CA GLU A 155 17.17 7.36 2.30
C GLU A 155 18.34 6.53 2.83
N GLY A 156 19.18 6.06 1.90
CA GLY A 156 20.52 5.64 2.23
C GLY A 156 21.22 6.72 3.06
N ASP A 157 21.56 6.37 4.31
CA ASP A 157 22.65 7.01 5.04
C ASP A 157 23.95 6.73 4.27
N HIS A 158 24.14 7.42 3.15
CA HIS A 158 25.44 7.64 2.55
C HIS A 158 26.09 8.86 3.20
N ASP A 159 26.32 8.81 4.52
CA ASP A 159 27.44 9.56 5.10
C ASP A 159 28.75 8.76 4.88
N GLY A 160 28.99 8.45 3.60
CA GLY A 160 30.29 8.10 3.09
C GLY A 160 31.05 9.38 2.76
N THR A 161 31.37 10.20 3.76
CA THR A 161 32.42 11.21 3.59
C THR A 161 33.76 10.51 3.87
N GLY A 162 34.24 9.80 2.87
CA GLY A 162 35.67 9.56 2.69
C GLY A 162 36.33 10.84 2.14
N ASP A 163 37.62 11.00 2.46
CA ASP A 163 38.53 12.13 2.21
C ASP A 163 38.24 13.40 3.04
N ASP A 164 39.17 13.88 3.87
CA ASP A 164 40.55 14.19 3.52
C ASP A 164 41.64 13.56 4.42
N LEU A 165 42.56 12.84 3.77
CA LEU A 165 43.96 12.77 4.19
C LEU A 165 44.62 14.14 3.95
N ARG A 166 44.89 14.91 5.01
CA ARG A 166 46.00 15.88 5.10
C ARG A 166 46.54 16.04 6.51
#